data_AF-A0A5B2Z0I8-F1
#
_entry.id   AF-A0A5B2Z0I8-F1
#
_cell.length_a   1.000
_cell.length_b   1.000
_cell.length_c   1.000
_cell.angle_alpha   90.00
_cell.angle_beta   90.00
_cell.angle_gamma   90.00
#
_symmetry.space_group_name_H-M   'P 1'
#
loop_
_entity.id
_entity.type
_entity.pdbx_description
1 polymer ?
#
loop_
_entity_poly.entity_id
_entity_poly.type
_entity_poly.pdbx_seq_one_letter_code
_entity_poly.pdbx_strand_id
1 'polypeptide(L)'
;MAFLKIIRKNYKIFLVVLVVTGLYFIGNYISFVSVSGHAIPIAFKPLPNQIINSTTTIPDKISITFNERPESDASTIRVTDYNGTRIDNNDLKIGKSEKELTVSLNKSKIVSGDYFVTWFVLSKDDGWITKGSYSFSYISDRK
;
A
#
# COMPACT_ATOMS: atom_id res chain seq x y z
N MET A 1 -19.76 23.32 -57.31
CA MET A 1 -20.42 22.05 -57.70
C MET A 1 -19.49 20.84 -57.80
N ALA A 2 -18.19 21.00 -58.12
CA ALA A 2 -17.23 19.88 -58.21
C ALA A 2 -16.94 19.18 -56.86
N PHE A 3 -16.86 19.93 -55.76
CA PHE A 3 -16.59 19.41 -54.41
C PHE A 3 -17.63 18.39 -53.91
N LEU A 4 -18.92 18.68 -54.09
CA LEU A 4 -20.02 17.76 -53.73
C LEU A 4 -19.99 16.46 -54.56
N LYS A 5 -19.57 16.54 -55.83
CA LYS A 5 -19.48 15.39 -56.73
C LYS A 5 -18.35 14.42 -56.34
N ILE A 6 -17.22 14.97 -55.88
CA ILE A 6 -16.06 14.20 -55.37
C ILE A 6 -16.43 13.48 -54.06
N ILE A 7 -17.11 14.17 -53.14
CA ILE A 7 -17.61 13.56 -51.90
C ILE A 7 -18.59 12.43 -52.22
N ARG A 8 -19.53 12.64 -53.16
CA ARG A 8 -20.50 11.61 -53.56
C ARG A 8 -19.85 10.40 -54.26
N LYS A 9 -18.71 10.56 -54.92
CA LYS A 9 -17.96 9.45 -55.56
C LYS A 9 -17.17 8.63 -54.54
N ASN A 10 -16.67 9.27 -53.49
CA ASN A 10 -15.74 8.66 -52.53
C ASN A 10 -16.32 8.51 -51.12
N TYR A 11 -17.65 8.66 -50.94
CA TYR A 11 -18.31 8.65 -49.63
C TYR A 11 -18.01 7.39 -48.80
N LYS A 12 -17.79 6.23 -49.44
CA LYS A 12 -17.38 4.99 -48.76
C LYS A 12 -15.99 5.12 -48.12
N ILE A 13 -15.05 5.76 -48.81
CA ILE A 13 -13.69 6.01 -48.29
C ILE A 13 -13.75 6.98 -47.12
N PHE A 14 -14.54 8.06 -47.25
CA PHE A 14 -14.76 8.98 -46.14
C PHE A 14 -15.39 8.30 -44.93
N LEU A 15 -16.37 7.41 -45.13
CA LEU A 15 -17.02 6.67 -44.06
C LEU A 15 -16.05 5.70 -43.38
N VAL A 16 -15.21 5.00 -44.14
CA VAL A 16 -14.15 4.14 -43.58
C VAL A 16 -13.15 4.94 -42.75
N VAL A 17 -12.68 6.08 -43.26
CA VAL A 17 -11.76 6.94 -42.50
C VAL A 17 -12.43 7.41 -41.21
N LEU A 18 -13.69 7.88 -41.26
CA LEU A 18 -14.41 8.35 -40.09
C LEU A 18 -14.60 7.25 -39.04
N VAL A 19 -14.92 6.02 -39.47
CA VAL A 19 -15.03 4.85 -38.59
C VAL A 19 -13.68 4.48 -37.97
N VAL A 20 -12.60 4.43 -38.75
CA VAL A 20 -11.25 4.11 -38.24
C VAL A 20 -10.79 5.16 -37.25
N THR A 21 -11.02 6.44 -37.55
CA THR A 21 -10.67 7.55 -36.66
C THR A 21 -11.50 7.49 -35.38
N GLY A 22 -12.80 7.22 -35.50
CA GLY A 22 -13.70 7.05 -34.35
C GLY A 22 -13.28 5.88 -33.46
N LEU A 23 -12.95 4.72 -34.04
CA LEU A 23 -12.44 3.55 -33.31
C LEU A 23 -11.09 3.84 -32.64
N TYR A 24 -10.21 4.60 -33.29
CA TYR A 24 -8.95 5.04 -32.69
C TYR A 24 -9.19 5.92 -31.46
N PHE A 25 -10.07 6.91 -31.54
CA PHE A 25 -10.41 7.77 -30.40
C PHE A 25 -11.11 7.00 -29.27
N ILE A 26 -12.03 6.08 -29.59
CA ILE A 26 -12.71 5.23 -28.60
C ILE A 26 -11.70 4.30 -27.91
N GLY A 27 -10.80 3.67 -28.66
CA GLY A 27 -9.77 2.78 -28.11
C GLY A 27 -8.82 3.50 -27.15
N ASN A 28 -8.42 4.74 -27.47
CA ASN A 28 -7.55 5.54 -26.60
C ASN A 28 -8.28 6.12 -25.38
N TYR A 29 -9.59 6.31 -25.42
CA TYR A 29 -10.36 6.83 -24.29
C TYR A 29 -10.54 5.83 -23.13
N ILE A 30 -10.34 4.53 -23.39
CA ILE A 30 -10.63 3.45 -22.42
C ILE A 30 -9.41 3.12 -21.52
N SER A 31 -8.24 3.75 -21.72
CA SER A 31 -6.99 3.33 -21.07
C SER A 31 -6.58 4.09 -19.80
N PHE A 32 -7.42 4.93 -19.21
CA PHE A 32 -7.08 5.63 -17.96
C PHE A 32 -7.43 4.78 -16.73
N VAL A 33 -6.71 3.68 -16.51
CA VAL A 33 -6.71 3.03 -15.19
C VAL A 33 -5.76 3.83 -14.32
N SER A 34 -6.25 4.42 -13.24
CA SER A 34 -5.39 5.04 -12.23
C SER A 34 -4.56 3.94 -11.58
N VAL A 35 -3.29 3.83 -11.96
CA VAL A 35 -2.32 2.98 -11.25
C VAL A 35 -1.71 3.84 -10.15
N SER A 36 -2.02 3.53 -8.89
CA SER A 36 -1.31 4.11 -7.75
C SER A 36 -0.02 3.34 -7.59
N GLY A 37 1.12 3.93 -7.96
CA GLY A 37 2.42 3.24 -7.82
C GLY A 37 2.97 3.25 -6.39
N HIS A 38 2.44 4.11 -5.52
CA HIS A 38 2.98 4.32 -4.18
C HIS A 38 2.52 3.18 -3.26
N ALA A 39 3.45 2.61 -2.49
CA ALA A 39 3.14 1.65 -1.44
C ALA A 39 2.53 2.38 -0.23
N ILE A 40 1.21 2.44 -0.17
CA ILE A 40 0.38 3.03 0.88
C ILE A 40 -0.21 1.92 1.76
N PRO A 41 -0.14 2.01 3.10
CA PRO A 41 -0.77 1.04 3.98
C PRO A 41 -2.29 0.94 3.75
N ILE A 42 -2.79 -0.30 3.64
CA ILE A 42 -4.21 -0.63 3.53
C ILE A 42 -4.72 -1.50 4.68
N ALA A 43 -3.81 -2.13 5.44
CA ALA A 43 -4.15 -2.88 6.65
C ALA A 43 -3.00 -2.90 7.65
N PHE A 44 -3.34 -2.98 8.94
CA PHE A 44 -2.39 -3.04 10.05
C PHE A 44 -2.77 -4.17 11.00
N LYS A 45 -1.76 -4.83 11.57
CA LYS A 45 -1.91 -5.76 12.68
C LYS A 45 -0.77 -5.54 13.68
N PRO A 46 -1.05 -5.11 14.92
CA PRO A 46 -2.34 -4.66 15.47
C PRO A 46 -2.95 -3.48 14.70
N LEU A 47 -4.26 -3.27 14.83
CA LEU A 47 -4.95 -2.11 14.27
C LEU A 47 -4.51 -0.82 14.97
N PRO A 48 -4.59 0.35 14.30
CA PRO A 48 -4.41 1.64 14.96
C PRO A 48 -5.35 1.80 16.15
N ASN A 49 -4.78 2.22 17.29
CA ASN A 49 -5.45 2.40 18.57
C ASN A 49 -6.09 1.11 19.13
N GLN A 50 -5.67 -0.07 18.66
CA GLN A 50 -6.14 -1.33 19.21
C GLN A 50 -5.67 -1.49 20.66
N ILE A 51 -6.59 -1.88 21.53
CA ILE A 51 -6.27 -2.33 22.90
C ILE A 51 -6.24 -3.85 22.90
N ILE A 52 -5.09 -4.42 23.28
CA ILE A 52 -4.87 -5.85 23.43
C ILE A 52 -4.90 -6.16 24.92
N ASN A 53 -5.89 -6.92 25.37
CA ASN A 53 -6.00 -7.37 26.75
C ASN A 53 -5.29 -8.72 26.96
N SER A 54 -5.06 -9.11 28.21
CA SER A 54 -4.39 -10.38 28.58
C SER A 54 -5.13 -11.65 28.19
N THR A 55 -6.43 -11.58 27.91
CA THR A 55 -7.19 -12.72 27.38
C THR A 55 -6.85 -12.98 25.91
N THR A 56 -6.27 -11.99 25.22
CA THR A 56 -5.77 -12.11 23.86
C THR A 56 -4.26 -12.38 23.89
N THR A 57 -3.80 -13.27 23.01
CA THR A 57 -2.36 -13.54 22.87
C THR A 57 -1.65 -12.27 22.38
N ILE A 58 -0.61 -11.84 23.09
CA ILE A 58 0.27 -10.75 22.66
C ILE A 58 0.77 -11.05 21.23
N PRO A 59 0.72 -10.08 20.31
CA PRO A 59 1.16 -10.30 18.94
C PRO A 59 2.65 -10.66 18.92
N ASP A 60 3.01 -11.70 18.16
CA ASP A 60 4.41 -12.09 17.96
C ASP A 60 5.17 -11.11 17.06
N LYS A 61 4.44 -10.30 16.28
CA LYS A 61 4.97 -9.41 15.26
C LYS A 61 3.98 -8.28 14.95
N ILE A 62 4.52 -7.20 14.42
CA ILE A 62 3.75 -6.20 13.70
C ILE A 62 3.69 -6.59 12.23
N SER A 63 2.56 -6.31 11.59
CA SER A 63 2.35 -6.44 10.15
C SER A 63 1.68 -5.19 9.60
N ILE A 64 2.17 -4.73 8.45
CA ILE A 64 1.55 -3.68 7.64
C ILE A 64 1.43 -4.20 6.22
N THR A 65 0.21 -4.21 5.69
CA THR A 65 -0.06 -4.55 4.28
C THR A 65 -0.26 -3.28 3.47
N PHE A 66 0.35 -3.22 2.30
CA PHE A 66 0.34 -2.09 1.38
C PHE A 66 -0.50 -2.41 0.13
N ASN A 67 -0.97 -1.38 -0.55
CA ASN A 67 -1.62 -1.53 -1.86
C ASN A 67 -0.62 -1.91 -2.96
N GLU A 68 0.66 -1.57 -2.82
CA GLU A 68 1.76 -1.93 -3.74
C GLU A 68 2.97 -2.52 -3.03
N ARG A 69 3.91 -3.07 -3.80
CA ARG A 69 5.04 -3.84 -3.25
C ARG A 69 6.07 -2.90 -2.61
N PRO A 70 6.41 -3.08 -1.33
CA PRO A 70 7.53 -2.41 -0.72
C PRO A 70 8.86 -3.05 -1.12
N GLU A 71 9.92 -2.26 -1.20
CA GLU A 71 11.31 -2.75 -1.26
C GLU A 71 11.82 -2.93 0.17
N SER A 72 11.90 -4.18 0.64
CA SER A 72 12.17 -4.50 2.06
C SER A 72 13.53 -4.00 2.52
N ASP A 73 14.54 -4.07 1.67
CA ASP A 73 15.92 -3.73 2.04
C ASP A 73 16.13 -2.21 2.18
N ALA A 74 15.20 -1.41 1.65
CA ALA A 74 15.18 0.05 1.73
C ALA A 74 14.02 0.58 2.59
N SER A 75 13.34 -0.29 3.33
CA SER A 75 12.17 0.03 4.16
C SER A 75 12.42 -0.27 5.64
N THR A 76 11.68 0.39 6.53
CA THR A 76 11.77 0.19 7.98
C THR A 76 10.40 0.16 8.64
N ILE A 77 10.26 -0.71 9.64
CA ILE A 77 9.23 -0.66 10.67
C ILE A 77 9.97 -0.68 12.00
N ARG A 78 9.66 0.29 12.86
CA ARG A 78 10.23 0.40 14.20
C ARG A 78 9.12 0.51 15.22
N VAL A 79 9.23 -0.28 16.28
CA VAL A 79 8.27 -0.34 17.37
C VAL A 79 8.95 0.08 18.66
N THR A 80 8.40 1.09 19.32
CA THR A 80 8.91 1.61 20.59
C THR A 80 7.85 1.61 21.68
N ASP A 81 8.29 1.58 22.94
CA ASP A 81 7.44 1.88 24.10
C ASP A 81 7.32 3.41 24.31
N TYR A 82 6.64 3.81 25.38
CA TYR A 82 6.48 5.23 25.77
C TYR A 82 7.79 5.95 26.12
N ASN A 83 8.86 5.22 26.47
CA ASN A 83 10.19 5.77 26.73
C ASN A 83 11.01 5.93 25.45
N GLY A 84 10.47 5.54 24.29
CA GLY A 84 11.20 5.48 23.02
C GLY A 84 12.15 4.28 22.91
N THR A 85 12.09 3.33 23.85
CA THR A 85 12.89 2.11 23.84
C THR A 85 12.38 1.19 22.74
N ARG A 86 13.30 0.66 21.91
CA ARG A 86 12.95 -0.27 20.85
C ARG A 86 12.56 -1.64 21.40
N ILE A 87 11.37 -2.10 21.06
CA ILE A 87 10.80 -3.38 21.51
C ILE A 87 10.67 -4.43 20.40
N ASP A 88 10.92 -4.06 19.14
CA ASP A 88 11.05 -5.03 18.04
C ASP A 88 12.50 -5.55 17.88
N ASN A 89 12.68 -6.61 17.09
CA ASN A 89 13.98 -7.26 16.86
C ASN A 89 14.76 -6.71 15.65
N ASN A 90 14.28 -5.67 14.98
CA ASN A 90 14.88 -5.12 13.76
C ASN A 90 15.05 -6.16 12.63
N ASP A 91 14.17 -7.15 12.55
CA ASP A 91 14.21 -8.24 11.58
C ASP A 91 13.13 -8.07 10.48
N LEU A 92 13.05 -6.86 9.93
CA LEU A 92 12.05 -6.55 8.91
C LEU A 92 12.15 -7.53 7.73
N LYS A 93 11.00 -8.07 7.33
CA LYS A 93 10.89 -9.03 6.24
C LYS A 93 9.53 -8.99 5.56
N ILE A 94 9.49 -9.48 4.33
CA ILE A 94 8.25 -9.73 3.60
C ILE A 94 7.40 -10.75 4.38
N GLY A 95 6.10 -10.48 4.46
CA GLY A 95 5.11 -11.28 5.18
C GLY A 95 4.57 -12.44 4.37
N LYS A 96 3.26 -12.70 4.50
CA LYS A 96 2.57 -13.77 3.76
C LYS A 96 2.38 -13.44 2.28
N SER A 97 2.38 -12.15 1.94
CA SER A 97 2.33 -11.66 0.56
C SER A 97 3.50 -10.71 0.30
N GLU A 98 3.83 -10.52 -0.98
CA GLU A 98 4.85 -9.55 -1.40
C GLU A 98 4.50 -8.09 -1.07
N LYS A 99 3.25 -7.83 -0.65
CA LYS A 99 2.76 -6.50 -0.25
C LYS A 99 2.66 -6.34 1.27
N GLU A 100 3.14 -7.29 2.05
CA GLU A 100 3.10 -7.25 3.52
C GLU A 100 4.53 -7.11 4.06
N LEU A 101 4.78 -6.15 4.94
CA LEU A 101 5.99 -6.09 5.75
C LEU A 101 5.69 -6.51 7.18
N THR A 102 6.62 -7.26 7.78
CA THR A 102 6.52 -7.69 9.16
C THR A 102 7.83 -7.45 9.92
N VAL A 103 7.72 -7.14 11.21
CA VAL A 103 8.85 -7.11 12.14
C VAL A 103 8.44 -7.84 13.42
N SER A 104 9.30 -8.73 13.91
CA SER A 104 9.00 -9.50 15.12
C SER A 104 9.17 -8.66 16.38
N LEU A 105 8.31 -8.92 17.37
CA LEU A 105 8.40 -8.26 18.67
C LEU A 105 9.28 -9.08 19.62
N ASN A 106 10.06 -8.37 20.44
CA ASN A 106 10.79 -8.99 21.52
C ASN A 106 9.88 -9.15 22.74
N LYS A 107 9.30 -10.34 22.91
CA LYS A 107 8.38 -10.64 24.01
C LYS A 107 8.93 -10.36 25.40
N SER A 108 10.26 -10.47 25.60
CA SER A 108 10.87 -10.19 26.91
C SER A 108 10.82 -8.71 27.30
N LYS A 109 10.57 -7.81 26.34
CA LYS A 109 10.47 -6.37 26.55
C LYS A 109 9.02 -5.86 26.61
N ILE A 110 8.04 -6.73 26.36
CA ILE A 110 6.63 -6.33 26.31
C ILE A 110 6.06 -6.31 27.73
N VAL A 111 5.63 -5.14 28.16
CA VAL A 111 4.92 -4.88 29.41
C VAL A 111 3.59 -4.18 29.15
N SER A 112 2.73 -4.08 30.16
CA SER A 112 1.49 -3.29 30.03
C SER A 112 1.84 -1.83 29.72
N GLY A 113 1.22 -1.25 28.70
CA GLY A 113 1.47 0.12 28.26
C GLY A 113 1.18 0.37 26.79
N ASP A 114 1.52 1.58 26.33
CA ASP A 114 1.36 2.03 24.95
C ASP A 114 2.62 1.78 24.13
N TYR A 115 2.39 1.42 22.87
CA TYR A 115 3.41 1.15 21.88
C TYR A 115 3.18 1.99 20.63
N PHE A 116 4.28 2.44 20.03
CA PHE A 116 4.30 3.29 18.86
C PHE A 116 4.99 2.57 17.73
N VAL A 117 4.28 2.39 16.62
CA VAL A 117 4.80 1.84 15.37
C VAL A 117 5.06 3.00 14.43
N THR A 118 6.30 3.13 13.99
CA THR A 118 6.71 4.06 12.93
C THR A 118 7.14 3.27 11.72
N TRP A 119 6.83 3.75 10.53
CA TRP A 119 7.19 3.09 9.28
C TRP A 119 7.65 4.09 8.23
N PHE A 120 8.58 3.62 7.40
CA PHE A 120 9.12 4.29 6.22
C PHE A 120 9.24 3.23 5.15
N VAL A 121 8.63 3.43 4.00
CA VAL A 121 8.55 2.42 2.94
C VAL A 121 8.90 3.02 1.60
N LEU A 122 9.85 2.39 0.92
CA LEU A 122 10.14 2.63 -0.49
C LEU A 122 9.25 1.70 -1.32
N SER A 123 8.47 2.23 -2.25
CA SER A 123 7.76 1.42 -3.23
C SER A 123 8.75 0.81 -4.23
N LYS A 124 8.63 -0.49 -4.46
CA LYS A 124 9.34 -1.20 -5.53
C LYS A 124 8.77 -0.87 -6.91
N ASP A 125 7.51 -0.43 -6.96
CA ASP A 125 6.75 -0.28 -8.19
C ASP A 125 6.93 1.11 -8.83
N ASP A 126 7.09 2.16 -8.03
CA ASP A 126 7.32 3.53 -8.54
C ASP A 126 8.48 4.30 -7.87
N GLY A 127 9.18 3.69 -6.92
CA GLY A 127 10.32 4.30 -6.24
C GLY A 127 9.97 5.45 -5.29
N TRP A 128 8.69 5.69 -5.00
CA TRP A 128 8.29 6.73 -4.06
C TRP A 128 8.32 6.24 -2.61
N ILE A 129 8.66 7.16 -1.71
CA ILE A 129 8.70 6.92 -0.28
C ILE A 129 7.39 7.38 0.36
N THR A 130 6.80 6.50 1.15
CA THR A 130 5.70 6.80 2.07
C THR A 130 6.19 6.61 3.51
N LYS A 131 5.62 7.35 4.46
CA LYS A 131 5.97 7.24 5.88
C LYS A 131 4.78 7.55 6.77
N GLY A 132 4.80 7.05 7.99
CA GLY A 132 3.74 7.32 8.97
C GLY A 132 3.96 6.62 10.29
N SER A 133 2.96 6.73 11.17
CA SER A 133 2.98 6.12 12.48
C SER A 133 1.58 5.80 12.99
N TYR A 134 1.48 4.83 13.89
CA TYR A 134 0.27 4.55 14.67
C TYR A 134 0.64 3.96 16.03
N SER A 135 -0.33 3.92 16.95
CA SER A 135 -0.16 3.34 18.28
C SER A 135 -1.08 2.15 18.52
N PHE A 136 -0.71 1.30 19.46
CA PHE A 136 -1.59 0.28 20.06
C PHE A 136 -1.22 0.11 21.53
N SER A 137 -2.15 -0.40 22.34
CA SER A 137 -1.94 -0.57 23.78
C SER A 137 -2.00 -2.04 24.14
N TYR A 138 -1.16 -2.48 25.06
CA TYR A 138 -1.28 -3.77 25.72
C TYR A 138 -1.64 -3.55 27.19
N ILE A 139 -2.73 -4.17 27.64
CA ILE A 139 -3.19 -4.10 29.03
C ILE A 139 -3.12 -5.51 29.61
N SER A 140 -2.31 -5.68 30.64
CA SER A 140 -2.23 -6.94 31.39
C SER A 140 -3.15 -6.89 32.60
N ASP A 141 -4.05 -7.87 32.74
CA ASP A 141 -4.93 -8.07 33.91
C ASP A 141 -4.16 -8.67 35.11
N ARG A 142 -2.83 -8.78 35.03
CA ARG A 142 -2.03 -9.28 36.15
C ARG A 142 -2.02 -8.26 37.29
N LYS A 143 -2.85 -8.54 38.29
CA LYS A 143 -2.72 -8.05 39.68
C LYS A 143 -1.35 -8.37 40.25
#